data_AF-A0AA38I8Z8-F1
#
_entry.id   AF-A0AA38I8Z8-F1
#
_cell.length_a   1.000
_cell.length_b   1.000
_cell.length_c   1.000
_cell.angle_alpha   90.00
_cell.angle_beta   90.00
_cell.angle_gamma   90.00
#
_symmetry.space_group_name_H-M   'P 1'
#
loop_
_entity.id
_entity.type
_entity.pdbx_description
1 polymer ?
#
loop_
_entity_poly.entity_id
_entity_poly.type
_entity_poly.pdbx_seq_one_letter_code
_entity_poly.pdbx_strand_id
1 'polypeptide(L)'
;MDYTKKKKKNKSQPIVGSSTSSAGLLKAAPKKAHIHIYRLMPDTSLEEVMNHIKPQAPEATVQKLNSRHPENYSSFQVTVDYENRESVMDPGIWPAGTRLNRFFHLRQNIKPST
;
A
#
# COMPACT_ATOMS: atom_id res chain seq x y z
N MET A 1 -11.14 29.87 30.46
CA MET A 1 -11.14 29.77 28.98
C MET A 1 -11.08 28.30 28.65
N ASP A 2 -12.24 27.68 28.44
CA ASP A 2 -12.40 26.24 28.29
C ASP A 2 -12.35 25.85 26.80
N TYR A 3 -11.30 25.12 26.42
CA TYR A 3 -11.13 24.60 25.06
C TYR A 3 -12.10 23.43 24.82
N THR A 4 -13.18 23.66 24.08
CA THR A 4 -14.08 22.57 23.66
C THR A 4 -13.39 21.70 22.60
N LYS A 5 -13.00 20.47 22.97
CA LYS A 5 -12.53 19.44 22.03
C LYS A 5 -13.66 19.07 21.07
N LYS A 6 -13.58 19.49 19.80
CA LYS A 6 -14.52 19.10 18.75
C LYS A 6 -14.51 17.56 18.58
N LYS A 7 -15.64 16.90 18.86
CA LYS A 7 -15.84 15.46 18.61
C LYS A 7 -15.61 15.15 17.12
N LYS A 8 -14.66 14.26 16.82
CA LYS A 8 -14.45 13.74 15.46
C LYS A 8 -15.73 13.03 15.02
N LYS A 9 -16.35 13.51 13.93
CA LYS A 9 -17.46 12.81 13.28
C LYS A 9 -16.97 11.43 12.82
N ASN A 10 -17.58 10.35 13.31
CA ASN A 10 -17.36 9.01 12.78
C ASN A 10 -17.78 9.02 11.32
N LYS A 11 -16.82 8.75 10.42
CA LYS A 11 -17.14 8.56 9.00
C LYS A 11 -17.92 7.25 8.91
N SER A 12 -19.15 7.32 8.39
CA SER A 12 -19.95 6.13 8.11
C SER A 12 -19.13 5.17 7.23
N GLN A 13 -19.10 3.90 7.61
CA GLN A 13 -18.45 2.87 6.80
C GLN A 13 -19.32 2.61 5.56
N PRO A 14 -18.72 2.42 4.37
CA PRO A 14 -19.48 2.06 3.18
C PRO A 14 -20.16 0.69 3.36
N ILE A 15 -21.34 0.53 2.77
CA ILE A 15 -22.04 -0.76 2.70
C ILE A 15 -21.27 -1.63 1.70
N VAL A 16 -20.87 -2.83 2.12
CA VAL A 16 -20.16 -3.81 1.29
C VAL A 16 -21.16 -4.87 0.82
N GLY A 17 -21.26 -5.08 -0.49
CA GLY A 17 -22.08 -6.15 -1.06
C GLY A 17 -21.49 -7.52 -0.75
N SER A 18 -22.34 -8.48 -0.40
CA SER A 18 -21.94 -9.87 -0.04
C SER A 18 -22.50 -10.93 -0.99
N SER A 19 -23.21 -10.54 -2.06
CA SER A 19 -23.82 -11.49 -2.99
C SER A 19 -22.80 -12.08 -3.97
N THR A 20 -22.77 -13.42 -4.05
CA THR A 20 -22.01 -14.15 -5.06
C THR A 20 -22.82 -14.20 -6.36
N SER A 21 -22.59 -13.25 -7.27
CA SER A 21 -23.26 -13.26 -8.57
C SER A 21 -22.53 -14.22 -9.53
N SER A 22 -23.16 -15.34 -9.90
CA SER A 22 -22.64 -16.33 -10.85
C SER A 22 -22.85 -15.93 -12.32
N ALA A 23 -23.70 -14.93 -12.59
CA ALA A 23 -24.01 -14.44 -13.94
C ALA A 23 -23.17 -13.18 -14.26
N GLY A 24 -22.19 -13.33 -15.16
CA GLY A 24 -21.00 -12.50 -15.30
C GLY A 24 -21.11 -11.08 -15.88
N LEU A 25 -22.21 -10.34 -15.64
CA LEU A 25 -22.35 -8.95 -16.12
C LEU A 25 -21.71 -7.91 -15.19
N LEU A 26 -21.72 -8.14 -13.87
CA LEU A 26 -21.18 -7.21 -12.87
C LEU A 26 -20.14 -7.93 -12.00
N LYS A 27 -18.93 -7.37 -11.90
CA LYS A 27 -17.84 -7.91 -11.08
C LYS A 27 -17.30 -6.82 -10.14
N ALA A 28 -17.10 -7.18 -8.88
CA ALA A 28 -16.42 -6.29 -7.93
C ALA A 28 -14.93 -6.16 -8.32
N ALA A 29 -14.40 -4.95 -8.23
CA ALA A 29 -12.97 -4.74 -8.43
C ALA A 29 -12.16 -5.32 -7.25
N PRO A 30 -11.01 -5.95 -7.49
CA PRO A 30 -10.15 -6.43 -6.43
C PRO A 30 -9.61 -5.25 -5.63
N LYS A 31 -9.61 -5.39 -4.31
CA LYS A 31 -9.04 -4.37 -3.42
C LYS A 31 -7.53 -4.45 -3.49
N LYS A 32 -6.87 -3.33 -3.76
CA LYS A 32 -5.40 -3.23 -3.73
C LYS A 32 -4.90 -2.71 -2.39
N ALA A 33 -3.75 -3.19 -1.96
CA ALA A 33 -2.98 -2.66 -0.85
C ALA A 33 -1.68 -2.04 -1.37
N HIS A 34 -1.30 -0.90 -0.80
CA HIS A 34 -0.07 -0.22 -1.13
C HIS A 34 0.85 -0.23 0.09
N ILE A 35 2.08 -0.65 -0.10
CA ILE A 35 3.07 -0.88 0.93
C ILE A 35 4.29 -0.03 0.58
N HIS A 36 4.75 0.74 1.56
CA HIS A 36 6.00 1.49 1.47
C HIS A 36 7.11 0.63 2.07
N ILE A 37 8.10 0.27 1.27
CA ILE A 37 9.32 -0.40 1.73
C ILE A 37 10.47 0.60 1.64
N TYR A 38 11.25 0.73 2.70
CA TYR A 38 12.31 1.72 2.79
C TYR A 38 13.48 1.22 3.64
N ARG A 39 14.62 1.92 3.55
CA ARG A 39 15.94 1.49 4.06
C ARG A 39 16.49 0.25 3.36
N LEU A 40 16.20 0.10 2.07
CA LEU A 40 16.95 -0.82 1.22
C LEU A 40 18.23 -0.14 0.74
N MET A 41 19.20 -0.93 0.27
CA MET A 41 20.45 -0.39 -0.25
C MET A 41 20.19 0.52 -1.46
N PRO A 42 21.00 1.57 -1.68
CA PRO A 42 20.76 2.55 -2.74
C PRO A 42 20.88 1.94 -4.16
N ASP A 43 21.72 0.93 -4.30
CA ASP A 43 21.96 0.14 -5.52
C ASP A 43 20.85 -0.87 -5.84
N THR A 44 19.98 -1.18 -4.87
CA THR A 44 18.89 -2.12 -5.07
C THR A 44 18.03 -1.72 -6.27
N SER A 45 17.85 -2.69 -7.18
CA SER A 45 17.10 -2.51 -8.41
C SER A 45 15.61 -2.80 -8.21
N LEU A 46 14.77 -2.28 -9.11
CA LEU A 46 13.34 -2.58 -9.10
C LEU A 46 13.08 -4.07 -9.33
N GLU A 47 13.87 -4.69 -10.21
CA GLU A 47 13.75 -6.09 -10.57
C GLU A 47 14.07 -7.02 -9.40
N GLU A 48 15.08 -6.70 -8.59
CA GLU A 48 15.41 -7.45 -7.37
C GLU A 48 14.24 -7.46 -6.37
N VAL A 49 13.66 -6.29 -6.10
CA VAL A 49 12.49 -6.17 -5.21
C VAL A 49 11.30 -6.91 -5.78
N MET A 50 11.05 -6.81 -7.09
CA MET A 50 9.95 -7.51 -7.74
C MET A 50 10.15 -9.03 -7.66
N ASN A 51 11.34 -9.54 -7.97
CA ASN A 51 11.67 -10.96 -7.90
C ASN A 51 11.59 -11.51 -6.48
N HIS A 52 11.94 -10.70 -5.48
CA HIS A 52 11.81 -11.06 -4.06
C HIS A 52 10.35 -11.24 -3.62
N ILE A 53 9.43 -10.43 -4.16
CA ILE A 53 8.02 -10.40 -3.75
C ILE A 53 7.16 -11.40 -4.55
N LYS A 54 7.52 -11.70 -5.80
CA LYS A 54 6.78 -12.62 -6.69
C LYS A 54 6.33 -13.93 -6.03
N PRO A 55 7.12 -14.62 -5.18
CA PRO A 55 6.68 -15.85 -4.52
C PRO A 55 5.48 -15.67 -3.58
N GLN A 56 5.32 -14.48 -3.00
CA GLN A 56 4.24 -14.15 -2.07
C GLN A 56 3.06 -13.45 -2.76
N ALA A 57 3.34 -12.65 -3.79
CA ALA A 57 2.36 -11.88 -4.54
C ALA A 57 2.80 -11.78 -6.01
N PRO A 58 2.41 -12.73 -6.88
CA PRO A 58 2.81 -12.74 -8.28
C PRO A 58 2.23 -11.56 -9.08
N GLU A 59 1.11 -10.99 -8.62
CA GLU A 59 0.45 -9.82 -9.19
C GLU A 59 1.07 -8.48 -8.77
N ALA A 60 2.12 -8.52 -7.92
CA ALA A 60 2.72 -7.32 -7.36
C ALA A 60 3.27 -6.39 -8.44
N THR A 61 3.00 -5.10 -8.29
CA THR A 61 3.68 -4.04 -9.04
C THR A 61 4.55 -3.22 -8.11
N VAL A 62 5.77 -2.92 -8.56
CA VAL A 62 6.78 -2.21 -7.79
C VAL A 62 7.12 -0.91 -8.49
N GLN A 63 7.19 0.18 -7.74
CA GLN A 63 7.62 1.49 -8.23
C GLN A 63 8.75 2.01 -7.32
N LYS A 64 9.87 2.41 -7.90
CA LYS A 64 10.95 3.07 -7.15
C LYS A 64 10.50 4.50 -6.78
N LEU A 65 10.66 4.86 -5.51
CA LEU A 65 10.32 6.18 -4.99
C LEU A 65 11.59 7.02 -4.82
N ASN A 66 11.43 8.33 -4.96
CA ASN A 66 12.48 9.28 -4.61
C ASN A 66 12.65 9.31 -3.09
N SER A 67 13.74 8.71 -2.63
CA SER A 67 14.11 8.69 -1.21
C SER A 67 14.62 10.05 -0.76
N ARG A 68 14.51 10.37 0.54
CA ARG A 68 15.03 11.64 1.08
C ARG A 68 16.56 11.71 1.02
N HIS A 69 17.22 10.57 1.14
CA HIS A 69 18.69 10.41 1.08
C HIS A 69 19.03 9.26 0.12
N PRO A 70 18.90 9.47 -1.21
CA PRO A 70 19.09 8.42 -2.21
C PRO A 70 20.49 7.81 -2.22
N GLU A 71 21.49 8.52 -1.69
CA GLU A 71 22.86 8.05 -1.49
C GLU A 71 22.99 7.01 -0.37
N ASN A 72 22.08 7.05 0.61
CA ASN A 72 22.13 6.20 1.79
C ASN A 72 21.14 5.03 1.71
N TYR A 73 19.99 5.25 1.07
CA TYR A 73 18.97 4.22 0.93
C TYR A 73 18.04 4.48 -0.25
N SER A 74 17.40 3.40 -0.69
CA SER A 74 16.29 3.43 -1.63
C SER A 74 14.96 3.08 -0.95
N SER A 75 13.87 3.48 -1.60
CA SER A 75 12.51 3.26 -1.13
C SER A 75 11.63 2.88 -2.32
N PHE A 76 10.64 2.03 -2.08
CA PHE A 76 9.78 1.47 -3.11
C PHE A 76 8.33 1.46 -2.63
N GLN A 77 7.42 1.69 -3.56
CA GLN A 77 6.01 1.43 -3.39
C GLN A 77 5.69 0.09 -4.04
N VAL A 78 5.11 -0.81 -3.25
CA VAL A 78 4.63 -2.11 -3.70
C VAL A 78 3.12 -2.11 -3.65
N THR A 79 2.49 -2.45 -4.76
CA THR A 79 1.04 -2.60 -4.87
C THR A 79 0.70 -4.07 -5.09
N VAL A 80 -0.13 -4.63 -4.22
CA VAL A 80 -0.53 -6.04 -4.21
C VAL A 80 -2.04 -6.17 -4.03
N ASP A 81 -2.59 -7.34 -4.29
CA ASP A 81 -3.95 -7.65 -3.85
C ASP A 81 -4.03 -7.63 -2.31
N TYR A 82 -5.18 -7.19 -1.80
CA TYR A 82 -5.37 -7.03 -0.36
C TYR A 82 -5.22 -8.36 0.39
N GLU A 83 -5.49 -9.48 -0.27
CA GLU A 83 -5.34 -10.84 0.26
C GLU A 83 -3.87 -11.18 0.52
N ASN A 84 -2.96 -10.78 -0.36
CA ASN A 84 -1.52 -11.06 -0.24
C ASN A 84 -0.76 -10.03 0.60
N ARG A 85 -1.46 -8.98 1.07
CA ARG A 85 -0.87 -7.90 1.86
C ARG A 85 -0.10 -8.42 3.08
N GLU A 86 -0.68 -9.37 3.81
CA GLU A 86 -0.12 -9.83 5.08
C GLU A 86 1.16 -10.63 4.85
N SER A 87 1.19 -11.48 3.83
CA SER A 87 2.39 -12.21 3.40
C SER A 87 3.53 -11.27 3.02
N VAL A 88 3.24 -10.17 2.32
CA VAL A 88 4.27 -9.18 1.95
C VAL A 88 4.69 -8.30 3.15
N MET A 89 3.82 -8.10 4.13
CA MET A 89 4.14 -7.35 5.36
C MET A 89 4.86 -8.19 6.42
N ASP A 90 5.02 -9.51 6.22
CA ASP A 90 5.74 -10.38 7.13
C ASP A 90 7.21 -9.95 7.24
N PRO A 91 7.72 -9.54 8.42
CA PRO A 91 9.12 -9.20 8.57
C PRO A 91 10.07 -10.38 8.28
N GLY A 92 9.59 -11.63 8.36
CA GLY A 92 10.40 -12.84 8.14
C GLY A 92 10.92 -13.01 6.72
N ILE A 93 10.27 -12.41 5.71
CA ILE A 93 10.74 -12.50 4.31
C ILE A 93 11.80 -11.44 3.98
N TRP A 94 11.90 -10.35 4.76
CA TRP A 94 12.74 -9.20 4.41
C TRP A 94 14.15 -9.28 5.02
N PRO A 95 15.16 -8.74 4.32
CA PRO A 95 16.50 -8.58 4.89
C PRO A 95 16.47 -7.73 6.16
N ALA A 96 17.34 -8.08 7.12
CA ALA A 96 17.44 -7.38 8.39
C ALA A 96 17.68 -5.87 8.20
N GLY A 97 16.90 -5.05 8.92
CA GLY A 97 16.98 -3.58 8.85
C GLY A 97 16.04 -2.93 7.83
N THR A 98 15.43 -3.72 6.93
CA THR A 98 14.35 -3.26 6.05
C THR A 98 13.15 -2.80 6.88
N ARG A 99 12.50 -1.72 6.45
CA ARG A 99 11.30 -1.21 7.11
C ARG A 99 10.12 -1.18 6.15
N LEU A 100 8.96 -1.53 6.68
CA LEU A 100 7.71 -1.55 5.96
C LEU A 100 6.71 -0.62 6.64
N ASN A 101 5.87 0.03 5.83
CA ASN A 101 4.71 0.75 6.32
C ASN A 101 3.55 0.61 5.33
N ARG A 102 2.31 0.73 5.80
CA ARG A 102 1.18 0.90 4.90
C ARG A 102 1.31 2.25 4.21
N PHE A 103 1.26 2.27 2.88
CA PHE A 103 1.25 3.51 2.13
C PHE A 103 -0.10 4.21 2.35
N PHE A 104 -0.09 5.35 3.03
CA PHE A 104 -1.30 6.15 3.22
C PHE A 104 -1.39 7.16 2.08
N HIS A 105 -2.36 6.97 1.20
CA HIS A 105 -2.81 8.04 0.33
C HIS A 105 -3.46 9.11 1.22
N LEU A 106 -2.74 10.20 1.49
CA LEU A 106 -3.36 11.42 1.99
C LEU A 106 -4.48 11.75 1.02
N ARG A 107 -5.72 11.87 1.52
CA ARG A 107 -6.85 12.29 0.70
C ARG A 107 -6.48 13.65 0.11
N GLN A 108 -6.18 13.69 -1.18
CA GLN A 108 -6.11 14.96 -1.88
C GLN A 108 -7.53 15.54 -1.80
N ASN A 109 -7.66 16.71 -1.16
CA ASN A 109 -8.87 17.50 -1.24
C ASN A 109 -8.92 18.03 -2.68
N ILE A 110 -9.38 17.19 -3.60
CA ILE A 110 -9.66 17.61 -4.97
C ILE A 110 -10.83 18.58 -4.83
N LYS A 111 -10.54 19.87 -4.88
CA LYS A 111 -11.58 20.88 -5.03
C LYS A 111 -12.24 20.58 -6.39
N PRO A 112 -13.57 20.44 -6.47
CA PRO A 112 -14.23 20.25 -7.75
C PRO A 112 -13.85 21.45 -8.65
N SER A 113 -13.44 21.16 -9.88
CA SER A 113 -13.30 22.21 -10.90
C SER A 113 -14.69 22.77 -11.16
N THR A 114 -14.88 24.05 -10.86
CA THR A 114 -16.06 24.82 -11.23
C THR A 114 -16.11 25.00 -12.74
#